data_AF-A0A419FQM6-F1
#
_entry.id   AF-A0A419FQM6-F1
#
_cell.length_a   1.000
_cell.length_b   1.000
_cell.length_c   1.000
_cell.angle_alpha   90.00
_cell.angle_beta   90.00
_cell.angle_gamma   90.00
#
_symmetry.space_group_name_H-M   'P 1'
#
loop_
_entity.id
_entity.type
_entity.pdbx_description
1 polymer ?
#
loop_
_entity_poly.entity_id
_entity_poly.type
_entity_poly.pdbx_seq_one_letter_code
_entity_poly.pdbx_strand_id
1 'polypeptide(L)'
;MKFKILLYVLLLFTVPVFVHAHLIGGLGFGSGITHPLFGIDHLLAMIAVGIISVQYGGKAVWMVPATFVLIMLLGGLLAIAGLPLLFVETGIALSVLFLGLTIAFAKKIPLVISMVGVGLFAFFHGHAHGTEMPLIANPLFYALGFVLATAALHVSGILIGLYAKKSSLKLKLLQYSGIGMGIMGICFLFSII
;
A
#
# COMPACT_ATOMS: atom_id res chain seq x y z
N MET A 1 5.61 -26.00 -6.41
CA MET A 1 6.01 -24.87 -5.54
C MET A 1 5.41 -23.52 -5.93
N LYS A 2 5.59 -23.02 -7.15
CA LYS A 2 5.22 -21.63 -7.53
C LYS A 2 3.71 -21.29 -7.47
N PHE A 3 2.82 -22.27 -7.64
CA PHE A 3 1.36 -22.07 -7.51
C PHE A 3 0.91 -21.92 -6.05
N LYS A 4 1.52 -22.68 -5.13
CA LYS A 4 1.21 -22.61 -3.69
C LYS A 4 1.54 -21.23 -3.11
N ILE A 5 2.66 -20.61 -3.52
CA ILE A 5 3.04 -19.26 -3.07
C ILE A 5 1.99 -18.21 -3.45
N LEU A 6 1.45 -18.26 -4.67
CA LEU A 6 0.39 -17.34 -5.09
C LEU A 6 -0.90 -17.56 -4.28
N LEU A 7 -1.21 -18.80 -3.94
CA LEU A 7 -2.35 -19.15 -3.09
C LEU A 7 -2.17 -18.59 -1.66
N TYR A 8 -0.97 -18.70 -1.08
CA TYR A 8 -0.68 -18.11 0.24
C TYR A 8 -0.74 -16.57 0.22
N VAL A 9 -0.27 -15.93 -0.86
CA VAL A 9 -0.43 -14.48 -1.06
C VAL A 9 -1.91 -14.10 -1.19
N LEU A 10 -2.72 -14.92 -1.87
CA LEU A 10 -4.18 -14.71 -1.98
C LEU A 10 -4.88 -14.84 -0.63
N LEU A 11 -4.46 -15.81 0.19
CA LEU A 11 -5.00 -16.02 1.55
C LEU A 11 -4.68 -14.86 2.49
N LEU A 12 -3.56 -14.15 2.32
CA LEU A 12 -3.23 -12.96 3.12
C LEU A 12 -4.24 -11.82 2.94
N PHE A 13 -5.01 -11.78 1.85
CA PHE A 13 -6.06 -10.78 1.62
C PHE A 13 -7.38 -11.09 2.38
N THR A 14 -7.50 -12.23 3.06
CA THR A 14 -8.79 -12.70 3.63
C THR A 14 -8.76 -13.02 5.13
N VAL A 15 -7.73 -12.62 5.88
CA VAL A 15 -7.62 -12.96 7.31
C VAL A 15 -7.79 -11.72 8.19
N PRO A 16 -8.67 -11.76 9.23
CA PRO A 16 -8.68 -10.75 10.28
C PRO A 16 -7.42 -10.93 11.15
N VAL A 17 -6.65 -9.86 11.35
CA VAL A 17 -5.43 -9.90 12.16
C VAL A 17 -5.66 -9.14 13.47
N PHE A 18 -5.46 -9.83 14.58
CA PHE A 18 -5.26 -9.21 15.89
C PHE A 18 -3.81 -8.72 15.97
N VAL A 19 -3.60 -7.41 16.12
CA VAL A 19 -2.26 -6.84 16.29
C VAL A 19 -1.92 -6.74 17.78
N HIS A 20 -0.83 -7.40 18.19
CA HIS A 20 -0.07 -7.08 19.40
C HIS A 20 1.25 -6.46 18.95
N ALA A 21 1.42 -5.15 19.14
CA ALA A 21 2.69 -4.48 18.88
C ALA A 21 3.68 -4.80 20.01
N HIS A 22 4.73 -5.57 19.70
CA HIS A 22 5.86 -5.74 20.62
C HIS A 22 6.80 -4.54 20.45
N LEU A 23 7.02 -3.78 21.53
CA LEU A 23 7.93 -2.63 21.60
C LEU A 23 9.39 -3.11 21.50
N ILE A 24 9.87 -3.40 20.30
CA ILE A 24 11.30 -3.59 20.06
C ILE A 24 11.93 -2.20 19.95
N GLY A 25 12.56 -1.78 21.04
CA GLY A 25 13.38 -0.56 21.10
C GLY A 25 14.50 -0.60 20.06
N GLY A 26 14.36 0.21 19.02
CA GLY A 26 15.35 0.38 17.95
C GLY A 26 15.16 1.72 17.26
N LEU A 27 15.73 2.77 17.85
CA LEU A 27 16.10 4.08 17.27
C LEU A 27 15.53 4.38 15.87
N GLY A 28 14.26 4.79 15.77
CA GLY A 28 13.60 5.34 14.57
C GLY A 28 13.47 4.41 13.35
N PHE A 29 14.59 3.92 12.81
CA PHE A 29 14.68 3.12 11.59
C PHE A 29 13.94 1.80 11.66
N GLY A 30 14.11 1.03 12.73
CA GLY A 30 13.41 -0.25 12.91
C GLY A 30 11.90 -0.06 12.96
N SER A 31 11.46 0.97 13.71
CA SER A 31 10.04 1.36 13.76
C SER A 31 9.51 1.72 12.37
N GLY A 32 10.25 2.54 11.61
CA GLY A 32 9.91 2.89 10.23
C GLY A 32 9.77 1.67 9.31
N ILE A 33 10.63 0.66 9.45
CA ILE A 33 10.51 -0.59 8.67
C ILE A 33 9.25 -1.37 9.04
N THR A 34 9.01 -1.57 10.34
CA THR A 34 7.94 -2.45 10.81
C THR A 34 6.55 -1.87 10.63
N HIS A 35 6.44 -0.54 10.67
CA HIS A 35 5.16 0.15 10.70
C HIS A 35 4.25 -0.17 9.50
N PRO A 36 4.68 -0.06 8.23
CA PRO A 36 3.85 -0.43 7.06
C PRO A 36 3.62 -1.94 6.92
N LEU A 37 4.36 -2.77 7.65
CA LEU A 37 4.24 -4.24 7.56
C LEU A 37 3.10 -4.77 8.43
N PHE A 38 2.76 -4.07 9.51
CA PHE A 38 1.74 -4.50 10.47
C PHE A 38 0.40 -3.78 10.31
N GLY A 39 0.35 -2.64 9.62
CA GLY A 39 -0.91 -2.05 9.14
C GLY A 39 -1.42 -2.78 7.91
N ILE A 40 -2.51 -3.55 8.05
CA ILE A 40 -3.01 -4.39 6.94
C ILE A 40 -3.49 -3.54 5.76
N ASP A 41 -4.12 -2.41 6.01
CA ASP A 41 -4.50 -1.39 5.03
C ASP A 41 -3.30 -0.86 4.23
N HIS A 42 -2.22 -0.52 4.93
CA HIS A 42 -0.96 -0.05 4.36
C HIS A 42 -0.30 -1.14 3.53
N LEU A 43 -0.12 -2.33 4.11
CA LEU A 43 0.48 -3.48 3.44
C LEU A 43 -0.22 -3.79 2.11
N LEU A 44 -1.56 -3.84 2.14
CA LEU A 44 -2.39 -4.06 0.96
C LEU A 44 -2.19 -2.96 -0.08
N ALA A 45 -2.24 -1.69 0.32
CA ALA A 45 -2.04 -0.55 -0.57
C ALA A 45 -0.65 -0.58 -1.25
N MET A 46 0.43 -0.73 -0.49
CA MET A 46 1.80 -0.68 -1.02
C MET A 46 2.07 -1.83 -2.02
N ILE A 47 1.59 -3.04 -1.71
CA ILE A 47 1.69 -4.18 -2.64
C ILE A 47 0.84 -3.92 -3.89
N ALA A 48 -0.37 -3.38 -3.72
CA ALA A 48 -1.27 -3.11 -4.84
C ALA A 48 -0.68 -2.11 -5.83
N VAL A 49 -0.03 -1.05 -5.37
CA VAL A 49 0.63 -0.06 -6.24
C VAL A 49 1.69 -0.74 -7.13
N GLY A 50 2.48 -1.64 -6.55
CA GLY A 50 3.43 -2.47 -7.30
C GLY A 50 2.76 -3.37 -8.34
N ILE A 51 1.67 -4.05 -7.98
CA ILE A 51 0.89 -4.89 -8.90
C ILE A 51 0.33 -4.08 -10.07
N ILE A 52 -0.33 -2.94 -9.77
CA ILE A 52 -0.97 -2.06 -10.75
C ILE A 52 0.05 -1.54 -11.76
N SER A 53 1.25 -1.16 -11.30
CA SER A 53 2.34 -0.70 -12.16
C SER A 53 2.67 -1.68 -13.29
N VAL A 54 2.62 -2.99 -12.99
CA VAL A 54 2.90 -4.07 -13.95
C VAL A 54 1.71 -4.38 -14.86
N GLN A 55 0.47 -4.21 -14.37
CA GLN A 55 -0.73 -4.36 -15.18
C GLN A 55 -0.78 -3.33 -16.32
N TYR A 56 -0.34 -2.10 -16.04
CA TYR A 56 -0.14 -1.08 -17.08
C TYR A 56 1.09 -1.37 -17.94
N GLY A 57 2.24 -1.67 -17.33
CA GLY A 57 3.49 -1.98 -18.03
C GLY A 57 4.20 -0.73 -18.59
N GLY A 58 5.23 -0.95 -19.41
CA GLY A 58 6.04 0.15 -19.96
C GLY A 58 6.69 1.00 -18.86
N LYS A 59 6.67 2.32 -19.01
CA LYS A 59 7.21 3.26 -18.00
C LYS A 59 6.43 3.25 -16.68
N ALA A 60 5.16 2.82 -16.70
CA ALA A 60 4.30 2.82 -15.51
C ALA A 60 4.83 1.91 -14.39
N VAL A 61 5.61 0.88 -14.73
CA VAL A 61 6.26 -0.03 -13.76
C VAL A 61 7.08 0.73 -12.73
N TRP A 62 7.69 1.85 -13.13
CA TRP A 62 8.52 2.69 -12.25
C TRP A 62 7.82 3.99 -11.87
N MET A 63 7.06 4.60 -12.79
CA MET A 63 6.38 5.87 -12.52
C MET A 63 5.33 5.75 -11.41
N VAL A 64 4.57 4.66 -11.37
CA VAL A 64 3.49 4.47 -10.39
C VAL A 64 4.07 4.35 -8.96
N PRO A 65 5.02 3.44 -8.66
CA PRO A 65 5.67 3.38 -7.35
C PRO A 65 6.43 4.66 -6.97
N ALA A 66 7.16 5.28 -7.91
CA ALA A 66 7.91 6.49 -7.62
C ALA A 66 6.98 7.65 -7.25
N THR A 67 5.84 7.79 -7.95
CA THR A 67 4.82 8.79 -7.63
C THR A 67 4.27 8.59 -6.22
N PHE A 68 3.98 7.34 -5.86
CA PHE A 68 3.52 7.01 -4.52
C PHE A 68 4.54 7.44 -3.45
N VAL A 69 5.81 7.01 -3.57
CA VAL A 69 6.85 7.34 -2.59
C VAL A 69 7.06 8.85 -2.45
N LEU A 70 7.12 9.58 -3.57
CA LEU A 70 7.34 11.03 -3.56
C LEU A 70 6.18 11.78 -2.89
N ILE A 71 4.94 11.46 -3.24
CA ILE A 71 3.77 12.15 -2.68
C ILE A 71 3.54 11.74 -1.21
N MET A 72 3.82 10.49 -0.87
CA MET A 72 3.81 10.03 0.52
C MET A 72 4.81 10.79 1.40
N LEU A 73 6.02 11.03 0.89
CA LEU A 73 6.98 11.89 1.60
C LEU A 73 6.45 13.31 1.80
N LEU A 74 5.78 13.89 0.80
CA LEU A 74 5.16 15.20 0.95
C LEU A 74 4.05 15.21 2.01
N GLY A 75 3.18 14.20 2.02
CA GLY A 75 2.15 14.05 3.05
C GLY A 75 2.75 13.96 4.46
N GLY A 76 3.80 13.16 4.63
CA GLY A 76 4.50 13.01 5.91
C GLY A 76 5.20 14.29 6.37
N LEU A 77 5.81 15.05 5.45
CA LEU A 77 6.42 16.34 5.77
C LEU A 77 5.37 17.35 6.27
N LEU A 78 4.18 17.38 5.65
CA LEU A 78 3.11 18.27 6.09
C LEU A 78 2.51 17.88 7.44
N ALA A 79 2.41 16.58 7.72
CA ALA A 79 2.03 16.09 9.05
C ALA A 79 3.04 16.51 10.13
N ILE A 80 4.34 16.34 9.86
CA ILE A 80 5.42 16.77 10.77
C ILE A 80 5.40 18.30 10.96
N ALA A 81 5.03 19.07 9.93
CA ALA A 81 4.84 20.51 10.03
C ALA A 81 3.58 20.92 10.84
N GLY A 82 2.81 19.96 11.36
CA GLY A 82 1.65 20.20 12.20
C GLY A 82 0.39 20.59 11.42
N LEU A 83 0.36 20.39 10.10
CA LEU A 83 -0.82 20.69 9.30
C LEU A 83 -1.85 19.56 9.49
N PRO A 84 -3.03 19.82 10.08
CA PRO A 84 -4.03 18.78 10.26
C PRO A 84 -4.62 18.37 8.91
N LEU A 85 -4.89 17.07 8.76
CA LEU A 85 -5.63 16.53 7.63
C LEU A 85 -6.87 15.82 8.15
N LEU A 86 -8.03 16.19 7.62
CA LEU A 86 -9.30 15.57 7.99
C LEU A 86 -9.48 14.27 7.20
N PHE A 87 -10.25 13.35 7.79
CA PHE A 87 -10.67 12.11 7.14
C PHE A 87 -9.50 11.21 6.68
N VAL A 88 -8.39 11.18 7.43
CA VAL A 88 -7.20 10.40 7.08
C VAL A 88 -7.51 8.91 6.96
N GLU A 89 -8.18 8.35 7.96
CA GLU A 89 -8.59 6.94 7.97
C GLU A 89 -9.56 6.64 6.80
N THR A 90 -10.49 7.53 6.51
CA THR A 90 -11.40 7.40 5.36
C THR A 90 -10.63 7.40 4.04
N GLY A 91 -9.64 8.29 3.90
CA GLY A 91 -8.75 8.32 2.73
C GLY A 91 -7.97 7.02 2.56
N ILE A 92 -7.46 6.45 3.65
CA ILE A 92 -6.76 5.16 3.64
C ILE A 92 -7.72 4.02 3.27
N ALA A 93 -8.91 3.96 3.85
CA ALA A 93 -9.91 2.94 3.52
C ALA A 93 -10.35 3.00 2.04
N LEU A 94 -10.60 4.22 1.53
CA LEU A 94 -10.89 4.46 0.11
C LEU A 94 -9.75 4.05 -0.81
N SER A 95 -8.50 4.19 -0.37
CA SER A 95 -7.34 3.72 -1.14
C SER A 95 -7.38 2.22 -1.38
N VAL A 96 -7.68 1.44 -0.34
CA VAL A 96 -7.73 -0.02 -0.41
C VAL A 96 -8.83 -0.45 -1.38
N LEU A 97 -10.00 0.21 -1.29
CA LEU A 97 -11.09 0.01 -2.23
C LEU A 97 -10.66 0.33 -3.68
N PHE A 98 -10.17 1.54 -3.92
CA PHE A 98 -9.81 2.02 -5.26
C PHE A 98 -8.71 1.18 -5.91
N LEU A 99 -7.64 0.87 -5.16
CA LEU A 99 -6.53 0.06 -5.67
C LEU A 99 -6.98 -1.37 -5.93
N GLY A 100 -7.84 -1.95 -5.08
CA GLY A 100 -8.46 -3.26 -5.30
C GLY A 100 -9.28 -3.30 -6.59
N LEU A 101 -10.14 -2.31 -6.82
CA LEU A 101 -10.92 -2.18 -8.06
C LEU A 101 -10.00 -2.00 -9.28
N THR A 102 -8.92 -1.23 -9.14
CA THR A 102 -7.93 -1.06 -10.21
C THR A 102 -7.26 -2.39 -10.57
N ILE A 103 -6.92 -3.22 -9.59
CA ILE A 103 -6.39 -4.57 -9.83
C ILE A 103 -7.43 -5.46 -10.50
N ALA A 104 -8.68 -5.41 -10.04
CA ALA A 104 -9.77 -6.25 -10.54
C ALA A 104 -10.12 -5.94 -12.01
N PHE A 105 -10.19 -4.67 -12.36
CA PHE A 105 -10.56 -4.21 -13.69
C PHE A 105 -9.37 -4.00 -14.62
N ALA A 106 -8.14 -3.98 -14.08
CA ALA A 106 -6.90 -3.82 -14.80
C ALA A 106 -6.93 -2.66 -15.81
N LYS A 107 -6.57 -2.93 -17.08
CA LYS A 107 -6.46 -1.94 -18.15
C LYS A 107 -7.78 -1.27 -18.56
N LYS A 108 -8.91 -1.59 -17.93
CA LYS A 108 -10.18 -0.88 -18.13
C LYS A 108 -10.17 0.50 -17.47
N ILE A 109 -9.36 0.70 -16.43
CA ILE A 109 -9.15 2.03 -15.85
C ILE A 109 -8.02 2.73 -16.64
N PRO A 110 -8.19 3.99 -17.04
CA PRO A 110 -7.12 4.79 -17.65
C PRO A 110 -5.96 5.02 -16.68
N LEU A 111 -4.72 4.92 -17.18
CA LEU A 111 -3.50 5.12 -16.38
C LEU A 111 -3.51 6.46 -15.62
N VAL A 112 -3.99 7.53 -16.25
CA VAL A 112 -4.07 8.85 -15.62
C VAL A 112 -4.94 8.83 -14.36
N ILE A 113 -6.09 8.17 -14.40
CA ILE A 113 -7.00 8.05 -13.25
C ILE A 113 -6.32 7.26 -12.13
N SER A 114 -5.64 6.15 -12.46
CA SER A 114 -4.89 5.39 -11.47
C SER A 114 -3.73 6.18 -10.88
N MET A 115 -2.99 6.97 -11.68
CA MET A 115 -1.89 7.81 -11.18
C MET A 115 -2.38 8.89 -10.22
N VAL A 116 -3.50 9.55 -10.55
CA VAL A 116 -4.13 10.56 -9.68
C VAL A 116 -4.59 9.90 -8.37
N GLY A 117 -5.28 8.76 -8.45
CA GLY A 117 -5.71 8.01 -7.26
C GLY A 117 -4.53 7.57 -6.40
N VAL A 118 -3.50 6.96 -7.00
CA VAL A 118 -2.26 6.55 -6.32
C VAL A 118 -1.62 7.74 -5.60
N GLY A 119 -1.52 8.89 -6.25
CA GLY A 119 -0.96 10.09 -5.63
C GLY A 119 -1.80 10.62 -4.47
N LEU A 120 -3.12 10.76 -4.68
CA LEU A 120 -4.03 11.21 -3.63
C LEU A 120 -3.94 10.32 -2.38
N PHE A 121 -3.97 9.00 -2.56
CA PHE A 121 -3.92 8.07 -1.44
C PHE A 121 -2.53 7.95 -0.81
N ALA A 122 -1.46 8.08 -1.61
CA ALA A 122 -0.10 8.19 -1.08
C ALA A 122 0.03 9.35 -0.10
N PHE A 123 -0.61 10.49 -0.39
CA PHE A 123 -0.63 11.65 0.50
C PHE A 123 -1.26 11.32 1.85
N PHE A 124 -2.43 10.66 1.86
CA PHE A 124 -3.11 10.24 3.09
C PHE A 124 -2.27 9.27 3.93
N HIS A 125 -1.68 8.24 3.30
CA HIS A 125 -0.76 7.33 3.99
C HIS A 125 0.46 8.07 4.56
N GLY A 126 1.07 8.94 3.76
CA GLY A 126 2.20 9.76 4.19
C GLY A 126 1.87 10.61 5.40
N HIS A 127 0.71 11.28 5.36
CA HIS A 127 0.24 12.13 6.45
C HIS A 127 -0.03 11.34 7.73
N ALA A 128 -0.69 10.17 7.64
CA ALA A 128 -0.91 9.27 8.77
C ALA A 128 0.42 8.89 9.45
N HIS A 129 1.39 8.41 8.68
CA HIS A 129 2.70 8.00 9.20
C HIS A 129 3.52 9.16 9.79
N GLY A 130 3.42 10.35 9.21
CA GLY A 130 4.05 11.54 9.77
C GLY A 130 3.42 11.95 11.11
N THR A 131 2.11 11.75 11.26
CA THR A 131 1.36 12.06 12.50
C THR A 131 1.63 11.02 13.59
N GLU A 132 1.71 9.74 13.22
CA GLU A 132 1.94 8.61 14.13
C GLU A 132 3.42 8.37 14.46
N MET A 133 4.30 9.22 13.94
CA MET A 133 5.73 9.08 14.13
C MET A 133 6.08 9.12 15.62
N PRO A 134 6.83 8.13 16.18
CA PRO A 134 7.09 8.09 17.61
C PRO A 134 7.83 9.35 18.07
N LEU A 135 7.33 10.02 19.12
CA LEU A 135 7.94 11.24 19.67
C LEU A 135 9.41 11.06 20.08
N ILE A 136 9.79 9.82 20.43
CA ILE A 136 11.14 9.44 20.84
C ILE A 136 12.03 8.97 19.68
N ALA A 137 11.47 8.82 18.47
CA ALA A 137 12.22 8.42 17.29
C ALA A 137 12.85 9.62 16.61
N ASN A 138 14.06 9.43 16.07
CA ASN A 138 14.63 10.40 15.14
C ASN A 138 13.81 10.38 13.83
N PRO A 139 13.22 11.51 13.40
CA PRO A 139 12.34 11.56 12.23
C PRO A 139 12.98 11.09 10.93
N LEU A 140 14.26 11.43 10.73
CA LEU A 140 14.97 11.05 9.52
C LEU A 140 15.19 9.54 9.43
N PHE A 141 15.61 8.91 10.54
CA PHE A 141 15.80 7.46 10.55
C PHE A 141 14.48 6.70 10.38
N TYR A 142 13.40 7.18 11.01
CA TYR A 142 12.06 6.62 10.79
C TYR A 142 11.65 6.73 9.32
N ALA A 143 11.74 7.92 8.72
CA ALA A 143 11.39 8.15 7.33
C ALA A 143 12.23 7.28 6.38
N LEU A 144 13.53 7.11 6.62
CA LEU A 144 14.39 6.24 5.82
C LEU A 144 13.94 4.77 5.89
N GLY A 145 13.71 4.25 7.10
CA GLY A 145 13.22 2.88 7.28
C GLY A 145 11.86 2.66 6.60
N PHE A 146 10.98 3.65 6.73
CA PHE A 146 9.66 3.64 6.14
C PHE A 146 9.66 3.68 4.60
N VAL A 147 10.46 4.57 4.01
CA VAL A 147 10.63 4.63 2.54
C VAL A 147 11.21 3.32 1.99
N LEU A 148 12.20 2.74 2.68
CA LEU A 148 12.79 1.46 2.27
C LEU A 148 11.79 0.31 2.34
N ALA A 149 11.02 0.20 3.43
CA ALA A 149 9.98 -0.81 3.56
C ALA A 149 8.89 -0.63 2.49
N THR A 150 8.43 0.60 2.28
CA THR A 150 7.46 0.91 1.24
C THR A 150 7.99 0.54 -0.15
N ALA A 151 9.24 0.91 -0.49
CA ALA A 151 9.86 0.54 -1.76
C ALA A 151 9.96 -0.99 -1.93
N ALA A 152 10.31 -1.73 -0.87
CA ALA A 152 10.37 -3.19 -0.89
C ALA A 152 8.99 -3.84 -1.11
N LEU A 153 7.92 -3.28 -0.52
CA LEU A 153 6.55 -3.72 -0.75
C LEU A 153 6.08 -3.46 -2.18
N HIS A 154 6.42 -2.30 -2.75
CA HIS A 154 6.16 -2.00 -4.16
C HIS A 154 6.88 -2.99 -5.09
N VAL A 155 8.15 -3.27 -4.84
CA VAL A 155 8.92 -4.29 -5.59
C VAL A 155 8.28 -5.67 -5.43
N SER A 156 7.82 -6.03 -4.24
CA SER A 156 7.10 -7.30 -4.01
C SER A 156 5.82 -7.37 -4.85
N GLY A 157 5.05 -6.28 -4.91
CA GLY A 157 3.88 -6.16 -5.79
C GLY A 157 4.23 -6.29 -7.27
N ILE A 158 5.34 -5.68 -7.72
CA ILE A 158 5.85 -5.82 -9.09
C ILE A 158 6.14 -7.30 -9.38
N LEU A 159 6.83 -8.01 -8.49
CA LEU A 159 7.15 -9.43 -8.65
C LEU A 159 5.88 -10.29 -8.73
N ILE A 160 4.87 -10.02 -7.90
CA ILE A 160 3.55 -10.67 -7.95
C ILE A 160 2.89 -10.42 -9.30
N GLY A 161 2.84 -9.17 -9.77
CA GLY A 161 2.26 -8.80 -11.05
C GLY A 161 2.96 -9.46 -12.24
N LEU A 162 4.30 -9.49 -12.24
CA LEU A 162 5.10 -10.15 -13.28
C LEU A 162 4.86 -11.66 -13.29
N TYR A 163 4.73 -12.26 -12.12
CA TYR A 163 4.41 -13.68 -12.01
C TYR A 163 2.99 -14.01 -12.51
N ALA A 164 2.01 -13.16 -12.21
CA ALA A 164 0.64 -13.33 -12.65
C ALA A 164 0.47 -13.25 -14.17
N LYS A 165 1.25 -12.39 -14.85
CA LYS A 165 1.22 -12.25 -16.32
C LYS A 165 1.68 -13.50 -17.09
N LYS A 166 2.29 -14.49 -16.43
CA LYS A 166 2.78 -15.73 -17.07
C LYS A 166 1.67 -16.66 -17.55
N SER A 167 0.42 -16.47 -17.14
CA SER A 167 -0.73 -17.30 -17.57
C SER A 167 -2.05 -16.57 -17.34
N SER A 168 -3.02 -16.80 -18.23
CA SER A 168 -4.37 -16.24 -18.12
C SER A 168 -5.07 -16.61 -16.81
N LEU A 169 -4.86 -17.83 -16.31
CA LEU A 169 -5.42 -18.27 -15.03
C LEU A 169 -4.87 -17.45 -13.85
N LYS A 170 -3.55 -17.23 -13.81
CA LYS A 170 -2.90 -16.47 -12.74
C LYS A 170 -3.30 -14.99 -12.77
N LEU A 171 -3.46 -14.44 -13.97
CA LEU A 171 -3.97 -13.08 -14.13
C LEU A 171 -5.41 -12.95 -13.61
N LYS A 172 -6.29 -13.91 -13.90
CA LYS A 172 -7.65 -13.93 -13.35
C LYS A 172 -7.65 -14.05 -11.83
N LEU A 173 -6.81 -14.91 -11.25
CA LEU A 173 -6.67 -15.02 -9.79
C LEU A 173 -6.24 -13.70 -9.15
N LEU A 174 -5.30 -12.98 -9.77
CA LEU A 174 -4.89 -11.65 -9.33
C LEU A 174 -6.03 -10.63 -9.42
N GLN A 175 -6.86 -10.69 -10.47
CA GLN A 175 -8.03 -9.82 -10.57
C GLN A 175 -9.06 -10.11 -9.47
N TYR A 176 -9.30 -11.39 -9.15
CA TYR A 176 -10.16 -11.78 -8.03
C TYR A 176 -9.60 -11.33 -6.67
N SER A 177 -8.28 -11.34 -6.48
CA SER A 177 -7.67 -10.76 -5.27
C SER A 177 -7.95 -9.26 -5.14
N GLY A 178 -7.99 -8.55 -6.28
CA GLY A 178 -8.41 -7.14 -6.32
C GLY A 178 -9.85 -6.93 -5.83
N ILE A 179 -10.76 -7.84 -6.15
CA ILE A 179 -12.14 -7.79 -5.62
C ILE A 179 -12.14 -7.99 -4.11
N GLY A 180 -11.39 -8.98 -3.60
CA GLY A 180 -11.25 -9.21 -2.16
C GLY A 180 -10.68 -8.01 -1.42
N MET A 181 -9.66 -7.36 -1.97
CA MET A 181 -9.11 -6.10 -1.47
C MET A 181 -10.16 -4.98 -1.48
N GLY A 182 -10.96 -4.89 -2.55
CA GLY A 182 -12.07 -3.94 -2.64
C GLY A 182 -13.08 -4.10 -1.50
N ILE A 183 -13.48 -5.35 -1.21
CA ILE A 183 -14.37 -5.68 -0.09
C ILE A 183 -13.73 -5.29 1.25
N MET A 184 -12.44 -5.56 1.44
CA MET A 184 -11.74 -5.14 2.65
C MET A 184 -11.75 -3.61 2.84
N GLY A 185 -11.57 -2.84 1.77
CA GLY A 185 -11.70 -1.38 1.81
C GLY A 185 -13.09 -0.92 2.23
N ILE A 186 -14.15 -1.62 1.78
CA ILE A 186 -15.53 -1.37 2.24
C ILE A 186 -15.67 -1.70 3.73
N CYS A 187 -15.11 -2.82 4.20
CA CYS A 187 -15.12 -3.16 5.62
C CYS A 187 -14.42 -2.09 6.47
N PHE A 188 -13.27 -1.57 6.03
CA PHE A 188 -12.59 -0.48 6.72
C PHE A 188 -13.43 0.81 6.77
N LEU A 189 -14.15 1.14 5.69
CA LEU A 189 -15.06 2.29 5.71
C LEU A 189 -16.15 2.16 6.77
N PHE A 190 -16.71 0.96 6.93
CA PHE A 190 -17.73 0.71 7.96
C PHE A 190 -17.17 0.65 9.38
N SER A 191 -15.88 0.36 9.57
CA SER A 191 -15.27 0.33 10.91
C SER A 191 -14.88 1.71 11.43
N ILE A 192 -14.90 2.75 10.58
CA ILE A 192 -14.57 4.14 10.95
C ILE A 192 -15.80 4.88 11.50
N ILE A 193 -17.01 4.35 11.26
CA ILE A 193 -18.31 4.92 11.70
C ILE A 193 -18.72 4.29 13.03
#